data_AF-A0A4Y3WIA7-F1
#
_entry.id   AF-A0A4Y3WIA7-F1
#
_cell.length_a   1.000
_cell.length_b   1.000
_cell.length_c   1.000
_cell.angle_alpha   90.00
_cell.angle_beta   90.00
_cell.angle_gamma   90.00
#
_symmetry.space_group_name_H-M   'P 1'
#
loop_
_entity.id
_entity.type
_entity.pdbx_description
1 polymer ?
#
loop_
_entity_poly.entity_id
_entity_poly.type
_entity_poly.pdbx_seq_one_letter_code
_entity_poly.pdbx_strand_id
1 'polypeptide(L)' 'MRMRFDATRERHVLLGPESVIVLNPTGADILGLCDGRRTVSEVATELQARYDRVVDDEVAAFLDRLVTRRCVEIDDA' A
#
# COMPACT_ATOMS: atom_id res chain seq x y z
N MET A 1 -3.46 -4.35 -10.99
CA MET A 1 -3.65 -5.04 -9.69
C MET A 1 -5.10 -5.05 -9.27
N ARG A 2 -5.58 -6.07 -8.53
CA ARG A 2 -6.90 -6.03 -7.88
C ARG A 2 -6.73 -6.20 -6.37
N MET A 3 -7.04 -5.15 -5.62
CA MET A 3 -7.18 -5.23 -4.17
C MET A 3 -8.55 -5.85 -3.82
N ARG A 4 -8.57 -6.76 -2.87
CA ARG A 4 -9.79 -7.39 -2.34
C ARG A 4 -9.76 -7.31 -0.82
N PHE A 5 -10.91 -7.05 -0.21
CA PHE A 5 -11.07 -7.20 1.24
C PHE A 5 -11.48 -8.65 1.55
N ASP A 6 -10.69 -9.34 2.38
CA ASP A 6 -11.01 -10.66 2.90
C ASP A 6 -11.74 -10.48 4.24
N ALA A 7 -13.07 -10.60 4.21
CA ALA A 7 -13.91 -10.43 5.39
C ALA A 7 -13.71 -11.51 6.46
N THR A 8 -13.23 -12.70 6.07
CA THR A 8 -12.95 -13.80 7.00
C THR A 8 -11.73 -13.51 7.86
N ARG A 9 -10.77 -12.74 7.32
CA ARG A 9 -9.52 -12.36 8.00
C ARG A 9 -9.44 -10.88 8.33
N GLU A 10 -10.53 -10.15 8.09
CA GLU A 10 -10.68 -8.71 8.34
C GLU A 10 -9.49 -7.88 7.84
N ARG A 11 -8.97 -8.24 6.66
CA ARG A 11 -7.74 -7.66 6.10
C ARG A 11 -7.82 -7.50 4.59
N HIS A 12 -7.05 -6.55 4.07
CA HIS A 12 -6.93 -6.38 2.64
C HIS A 12 -5.90 -7.36 2.07
N VAL A 13 -6.20 -7.91 0.91
CA VAL A 13 -5.31 -8.81 0.18
C VAL A 13 -5.13 -8.29 -1.25
N LEU A 14 -3.90 -8.36 -1.72
CA LEU A 14 -3.53 -8.05 -3.08
C LEU A 14 -3.44 -9.38 -3.85
N LEU A 15 -4.26 -9.52 -4.89
CA LEU A 15 -4.22 -10.70 -5.75
C LEU A 15 -3.24 -10.44 -6.89
N GLY A 16 -2.04 -11.03 -6.77
CA GLY A 16 -1.09 -11.14 -7.86
C GLY A 16 -1.39 -12.34 -8.76
N PRO A 17 -0.81 -12.39 -9.97
CA PRO A 17 -1.04 -13.47 -10.93
C PRO A 17 -0.58 -14.84 -10.42
N GLU A 18 0.45 -14.88 -9.58
CA GLU A 18 1.04 -16.12 -9.06
C GLU A 18 1.06 -16.19 -7.53
N SER A 19 0.57 -15.16 -6.83
CA SER A 19 0.67 -15.07 -5.37
C SER A 19 -0.36 -14.12 -4.75
N VAL A 20 -0.87 -14.48 -3.56
CA VAL A 20 -1.70 -13.62 -2.73
C VAL A 20 -0.81 -12.92 -1.71
N ILE A 21 -0.79 -11.59 -1.73
CA ILE A 21 -0.11 -10.79 -0.73
C ILE A 21 -1.13 -10.36 0.31
N VAL A 22 -0.84 -10.66 1.56
CA VAL A 22 -1.63 -10.20 2.69
C VAL A 22 -1.11 -8.84 3.11
N LEU A 23 -2.00 -7.86 3.17
CA LEU A 23 -1.68 -6.54 3.66
C LEU A 23 -2.01 -6.47 5.15
N ASN A 24 -1.13 -5.83 5.91
CA ASN A 24 -1.46 -5.37 7.25
C ASN A 24 -2.43 -4.16 7.15
N PRO A 25 -3.08 -3.76 8.26
CA PRO A 25 -4.01 -2.63 8.26
C PRO A 25 -3.38 -1.34 7.69
N THR A 26 -2.15 -1.03 8.10
CA THR A 26 -1.40 0.13 7.61
C THR A 26 -1.10 0.05 6.11
N GLY A 27 -0.67 -1.10 5.59
CA GLY A 27 -0.42 -1.31 4.17
C GLY A 27 -1.69 -1.23 3.32
N ALA A 28 -2.84 -1.60 3.90
CA ALA A 28 -4.14 -1.41 3.29
C ALA A 28 -4.54 0.07 3.21
N ASP A 29 -4.30 0.85 4.27
CA ASP A 29 -4.48 2.31 4.25
C ASP A 29 -3.57 2.96 3.18
N ILE A 30 -2.28 2.60 3.14
CA ILE A 30 -1.31 3.09 2.14
C ILE A 30 -1.85 2.84 0.73
N LEU A 31 -2.22 1.59 0.42
CA LEU A 31 -2.73 1.24 -0.91
C LEU A 31 -4.11 1.83 -1.21
N GLY A 32 -4.94 2.04 -0.19
CA GLY A 32 -6.22 2.74 -0.33
C GLY A 32 -6.05 4.22 -0.66
N LEU A 33 -4.93 4.83 -0.28
CA LEU A 33 -4.56 6.20 -0.62
C LEU A 33 -3.83 6.29 -1.97
N CYS A 34 -3.16 5.21 -2.39
CA CYS A 34 -2.56 5.07 -3.72
C CYS A 34 -3.61 4.85 -4.83
N ASP A 35 -4.33 5.90 -5.20
CA ASP A 35 -5.31 5.90 -6.32
C ASP A 35 -4.65 6.21 -7.69
N GLY A 36 -3.31 6.23 -7.76
CA GLY A 36 -2.55 6.63 -8.96
C GLY A 36 -2.58 8.12 -9.27
N ARG A 37 -3.16 8.93 -8.38
CA ARG A 37 -3.23 10.41 -8.49
C ARG A 37 -2.48 11.15 -7.39
N ARG A 38 -2.14 10.46 -6.30
CA ARG A 38 -1.45 11.03 -5.14
C ARG A 38 -0.01 10.58 -5.15
N THR A 39 0.89 11.48 -4.80
CA THR A 39 2.32 11.16 -4.66
C THR A 39 2.57 10.43 -3.35
N VAL A 40 3.73 9.76 -3.26
CA VAL A 40 4.15 9.07 -2.02
C VAL A 40 4.17 10.03 -0.83
N SER A 41 4.60 11.28 -1.03
CA SER A 41 4.64 12.30 0.03
C SER A 41 3.25 12.69 0.54
N GLU A 42 2.24 12.78 -0.34
CA GLU A 42 0.85 13.05 0.09
C GLU A 42 0.26 11.87 0.86
N VAL A 43 0.53 10.64 0.40
CA VAL A 43 0.11 9.43 1.10
C VAL A 43 0.77 9.36 2.48
N ALA A 44 2.08 9.62 2.57
CA ALA A 44 2.82 9.62 3.83
C ALA A 44 2.31 10.70 4.79
N THR A 45 2.03 11.91 4.32
CA THR A 45 1.46 13.00 5.13
C THR A 45 0.10 12.61 5.71
N GLU A 46 -0.77 12.01 4.90
CA GLU A 46 -2.10 11.61 5.36
C GLU A 46 -2.05 10.41 6.31
N LEU A 47 -1.09 9.51 6.11
CA LEU A 47 -0.80 8.44 7.06
C LEU A 47 -0.21 8.97 8.37
N GLN A 48 0.66 9.97 8.34
CA GLN A 48 1.18 10.62 9.55
C GLN A 48 0.06 11.26 10.38
N ALA A 49 -0.99 11.78 9.73
CA ALA A 49 -2.17 12.29 10.42
C ALA A 49 -3.00 11.19 11.11
N ARG A 50 -3.02 9.97 10.56
CA ARG A 50 -3.74 8.81 11.13
C ARG A 50 -2.93 7.97 12.10
N TYR A 51 -1.63 7.91 11.88
CA TYR A 51 -0.68 7.08 12.59
C TYR A 51 0.48 7.96 13.02
N ASP A 52 0.61 8.19 14.32
CA ASP A 52 1.58 9.09 14.98
C ASP A 52 3.06 8.81 14.63
N ARG A 53 3.36 7.71 13.92
CA ARG A 53 4.72 7.19 13.71
C ARG A 53 4.96 6.61 12.31
N VAL A 54 4.38 7.21 11.27
CA VAL A 54 4.69 6.81 9.89
C VAL A 54 5.87 7.62 9.37
N VAL A 55 6.95 6.92 9.02
CA VAL A 55 8.12 7.50 8.38
C VAL A 55 7.95 7.34 6.87
N ASP A 56 8.22 8.40 6.11
CA ASP A 56 8.10 8.41 4.65
C ASP A 56 8.91 7.26 4.02
N ASP A 57 10.07 6.97 4.62
CA ASP A 57 10.96 5.86 4.26
C ASP A 57 10.33 4.48 4.45
N GLU A 58 9.50 4.27 5.47
CA GLU A 58 8.78 3.01 5.67
C GLU A 58 7.69 2.81 4.61
N VAL A 59 7.00 3.88 4.21
CA VAL A 59 6.01 3.84 3.13
C VAL A 59 6.71 3.54 1.79
N ALA A 60 7.81 4.24 1.50
CA ALA A 60 8.61 4.01 0.32
C ALA A 60 9.19 2.58 0.27
N ALA A 61 9.76 2.09 1.36
CA ALA A 61 10.27 0.72 1.45
C ALA A 61 9.17 -0.34 1.31
N PHE A 62 7.98 -0.08 1.86
CA PHE A 62 6.83 -0.97 1.70
C PHE A 62 6.39 -1.04 0.22
N LEU A 63 6.30 0.12 -0.42
CA LEU A 63 5.95 0.29 -1.81
C LEU A 63 7.00 -0.36 -2.74
N ASP A 64 8.29 -0.15 -2.49
CA ASP A 64 9.40 -0.78 -3.22
C ASP A 64 9.34 -2.31 -3.18
N ARG A 65 9.02 -2.89 -2.01
CA ARG A 65 8.83 -4.35 -1.87
C ARG A 65 7.67 -4.87 -2.69
N LEU A 66 6.62 -4.06 -2.88
CA LEU A 66 5.50 -4.42 -3.75
C LEU A 66 5.87 -4.27 -5.24
N VAL A 67 6.60 -3.24 -5.64
CA VAL A 67 7.12 -3.08 -7.01
C VAL A 67 8.07 -4.22 -7.38
N THR A 68 8.99 -4.59 -6.48
CA THR A 68 9.92 -5.70 -6.66
C THR A 68 9.20 -7.03 -6.91
N ARG A 69 8.01 -7.22 -6.32
CA ARG A 69 7.15 -8.39 -6.59
C ARG A 69 6.29 -8.25 -7.85
N ARG A 70 6.51 -7.23 -8.68
CA ARG A 70 5.65 -6.79 -9.80
C ARG A 70 4.19 -6.62 -9.38
N CYS A 71 4.02 -6.23 -8.13
CA CYS A 71 2.72 -6.16 -7.51
C CYS A 71 2.12 -4.77 -7.54
N VAL A 72 2.87 -3.69 -7.76
CA VAL A 72 2.31 -2.35 -7.95
C VAL A 72 3.20 -1.64 -8.98
N GLU A 73 2.60 -0.81 -9.83
CA GLU A 73 3.35 0.19 -10.61
C GLU A 73 3.23 1.52 -9.88
N ILE A 74 4.35 2.17 -9.64
CA ILE A 74 4.43 3.47 -9.01
C ILE A 74 4.93 4.43 -10.07
N ASP A 75 4.07 5.35 -10.46
CA ASP A 75 4.43 6.46 -11.33
C ASP A 75 4.89 7.60 -10.43
N ASP A 76 6.20 7.85 -10.40
CA ASP A 76 6.79 9.03 -9.77
C ASP A 76 6.79 10.13 -10.83
N ALA A 77 5.71 10.91 -10.87
CA ALA A 77 5.51 12.00 -11.83
C ALA A 77 5.21 13.32 -11.12
#